data_AF-L9YPS4-F1
#
_entry.id   AF-L9YPS4-F1
#
_cell.length_a   1.000
_cell.length_b   1.000
_cell.length_c   1.000
_cell.angle_alpha   90.00
_cell.angle_beta   90.00
_cell.angle_gamma   90.00
#
_symmetry.space_group_name_H-M   'P 1'
#
loop_
_entity.id
_entity.type
_entity.pdbx_description
1 polymer ?
#
loop_
_entity_poly.entity_id
_entity_poly.type
_entity_poly.pdbx_seq_one_letter_code
_entity_poly.pdbx_strand_id
1 'polypeptide(L)' 'MTDAESDGHSSFPPCPHCDSQVITVTTRGPMTHVAGPCGCRLTPHEARQL' A
#
# COMPACT_ATOMS: atom_id res chain seq x y z
N MET A 1 -28.99 12.34 -9.54
CA MET A 1 -28.91 11.95 -8.11
C MET A 1 -27.66 11.10 -7.99
N THR A 2 -26.75 11.53 -7.12
CA THR A 2 -25.41 10.94 -6.97
C THR A 2 -25.54 9.55 -6.38
N ASP A 3 -25.05 8.55 -7.09
CA ASP A 3 -24.62 7.29 -6.50
C ASP A 3 -23.18 7.05 -6.94
N ALA A 4 -22.25 7.58 -6.14
CA ALA A 4 -20.84 7.30 -6.22
C ALA A 4 -20.49 6.29 -5.12
N GLU A 5 -21.29 5.24 -4.97
CA GLU A 5 -20.94 4.09 -4.14
C GLU A 5 -20.08 3.14 -4.99
N SER A 6 -18.85 3.58 -5.26
CA SER A 6 -17.76 2.61 -5.44
C SER A 6 -17.52 1.97 -4.08
N ASP A 7 -18.31 0.95 -3.80
CA ASP A 7 -18.08 -0.06 -2.79
C ASP A 7 -16.79 -0.83 -3.17
N GLY A 8 -15.65 -0.15 -3.01
CA GLY A 8 -14.34 -0.71 -3.19
C GLY A 8 -13.98 -1.47 -1.93
N HIS A 9 -14.54 -2.66 -1.76
CA HIS A 9 -14.02 -3.68 -0.85
C HIS A 9 -12.50 -3.63 -0.91
N SER A 10 -11.88 -3.11 0.14
CA SER A 10 -10.48 -2.70 0.19
C SER A 10 -9.55 -3.89 -0.08
N SER A 11 -9.32 -4.22 -1.35
CA SER A 11 -8.39 -5.23 -1.85
C SER A 11 -6.96 -4.69 -1.85
N PHE A 12 -6.63 -3.94 -0.81
CA PHE A 12 -5.27 -3.48 -0.63
C PHE A 12 -4.40 -4.70 -0.32
N PRO A 13 -3.28 -4.87 -1.04
CA PRO A 13 -2.41 -6.01 -0.82
C PRO A 13 -1.83 -5.96 0.60
N PRO A 14 -1.63 -7.13 1.24
CA PRO A 14 -1.03 -7.21 2.55
C PRO A 14 0.46 -6.84 2.47
N CYS A 15 0.96 -6.21 3.53
CA CYS A 15 2.36 -5.89 3.67
C CYS A 15 3.16 -7.19 3.92
N PRO A 16 4.23 -7.47 3.16
CA PRO A 16 5.01 -8.70 3.33
C PRO A 16 5.76 -8.81 4.68
N HIS A 17 5.81 -7.75 5.48
CA HIS A 17 6.49 -7.74 6.78
C HIS A 17 5.58 -7.91 7.98
N CYS A 18 4.32 -7.49 7.88
CA CYS A 18 3.41 -7.39 9.01
C CYS A 18 1.97 -7.78 8.67
N ASP A 19 1.73 -8.23 7.44
CA ASP A 19 0.44 -8.62 6.86
C ASP A 19 -0.65 -7.54 6.93
N SER A 20 -0.29 -6.31 7.30
CA SER A 20 -1.22 -5.18 7.34
C SER A 20 -1.57 -4.70 5.94
N GLN A 21 -2.83 -4.32 5.71
CA GLN A 21 -3.25 -3.79 4.42
C GLN A 21 -2.50 -2.51 4.06
N VAL A 22 -1.88 -2.51 2.88
CA VAL A 22 -1.12 -1.36 2.38
C VAL A 22 -2.03 -0.46 1.55
N ILE A 23 -2.48 0.63 2.16
CA ILE A 23 -3.38 1.59 1.52
C ILE A 23 -2.57 2.60 0.70
N THR A 24 -1.33 2.89 1.13
CA THR A 24 -0.45 3.85 0.46
C THR A 24 0.99 3.37 0.49
N VAL A 25 1.78 3.71 -0.53
CA VAL A 25 3.23 3.50 -0.55
C VAL A 25 3.92 4.85 -0.74
N THR A 26 4.69 5.26 0.26
CA THR A 26 5.48 6.49 0.21
C THR A 26 6.90 6.18 -0.23
N THR A 27 7.28 6.69 -1.39
CA THR A 27 8.63 6.53 -1.94
C THR A 27 9.49 7.74 -1.56
N ARG A 28 10.57 7.51 -0.81
CA ARG A 28 11.56 8.51 -0.41
C ARG A 28 12.85 8.27 -1.18
N GLY A 29 13.06 9.05 -2.24
CA GLY A 29 14.18 8.84 -3.16
C GLY A 29 14.03 7.52 -3.95
N PRO A 30 15.06 7.09 -4.68
CA PRO A 30 14.92 6.01 -5.65
C PRO A 30 14.86 4.60 -5.05
N MET A 31 15.24 4.40 -3.79
CA MET A 31 15.36 3.06 -3.19
C MET A 31 14.56 2.85 -1.91
N THR A 32 14.04 3.91 -1.28
CA THR A 32 13.31 3.75 -0.01
C THR A 32 11.81 3.82 -0.27
N HIS A 33 11.10 2.73 -0.02
CA HIS A 33 9.65 2.70 -0.06
C HIS A 33 9.11 2.38 1.33
N VAL A 34 8.02 3.02 1.73
CA VAL A 34 7.40 2.83 3.05
C VAL A 34 5.92 2.57 2.87
N ALA A 35 5.45 1.43 3.35
CA ALA A 35 4.05 1.08 3.37
C ALA A 35 3.33 1.85 4.48
N GLY A 36 2.24 2.54 4.14
CA GLY A 36 1.29 3.13 5.08
C GLY A 36 0.03 2.27 5.15
N PRO A 37 -0.50 1.97 6.36
CA PRO A 37 -0.21 2.63 7.64
C PRO A 37 0.83 1.93 8.54
N CYS A 38 1.31 0.74 8.21
CA CYS A 38 2.20 -0.04 9.10
C CYS A 38 3.59 0.59 9.31
N GLY A 39 4.04 1.47 8.40
CA GLY A 39 5.36 2.09 8.44
C GLY A 39 6.50 1.14 8.06
N CYS A 40 6.19 -0.07 7.58
CA CYS A 40 7.20 -1.03 7.15
C CYS A 40 7.93 -0.51 5.91
N ARG A 41 9.26 -0.70 5.88
CA ARG A 41 10.08 -0.37 4.71
C ARG A 41 9.97 -1.51 3.71
N LEU A 42 9.61 -1.17 2.48
CA LEU A 42 9.55 -2.10 1.37
C LEU A 42 10.81 -1.93 0.52
N THR A 43 11.30 -3.03 -0.03
CA THR A 43 12.23 -3.00 -1.14
C THR A 43 11.53 -2.48 -2.41
N PRO A 44 12.28 -1.97 -3.40
CA PRO A 44 11.70 -1.57 -4.68
C PRO A 44 10.99 -2.72 -5.41
N HIS A 45 11.34 -3.97 -5.13
CA HIS A 45 10.64 -5.12 -5.71
C HIS A 45 9.28 -5.32 -5.05
N GLU A 46 9.21 -5.28 -3.72
CA GLU A 46 7.96 -5.40 -2.97
C GLU A 46 7.00 -4.24 -3.27
N ALA A 47 7.51 -3.00 -3.32
CA ALA A 47 6.70 -1.82 -3.65
C ALA A 47 6.10 -1.84 -5.07
N ARG A 48 6.66 -2.62 -5.99
CA ARG A 48 6.13 -2.81 -7.36
C ARG A 48 5.09 -3.93 -7.46
N GLN A 49 4.98 -4.76 -6.42
CA GLN A 49 4.06 -5.90 -6.36
C GLN A 49 2.80 -5.59 -5.54
N LEU A 50 2.75 -4.40 -4.91
CA LEU A 50 1.56 -3.84 -4.30
C LEU A 50 0.84 -2.93 -5.31
#